data_AF-A0A421CER6-F1
#
_entry.id   AF-A0A421CER6-F1
#
_cell.length_a   1.000
_cell.length_b   1.000
_cell.length_c   1.000
_cell.angle_alpha   90.00
_cell.angle_beta   90.00
_cell.angle_gamma   90.00
#
_symmetry.space_group_name_H-M   'P 1'
#
loop_
_entity.id
_entity.type
_entity.pdbx_description
1 polymer ?
#
loop_
_entity_poly.entity_id
_entity_poly.type
_entity_poly.pdbx_seq_one_letter_code
_entity_poly.pdbx_strand_id
1 'polypeptide(L)'
;MEKILEYLKLSDLSRLGGMKGVRVRLYCNAGLDTLDKLSNWNPEELWAMLVDFVRKTGFEGIPPLPKEVSSTIEAAKKLERLIGY
;
A
#
# COMPACT_ATOMS: atom_id res chain seq x y z
N MET A 1 -4.40 11.68 -18.53
CA MET A 1 -4.50 10.21 -18.33
C MET A 1 -3.83 9.78 -17.04
N GLU A 2 -2.63 10.29 -16.73
CA GLU A 2 -1.87 9.97 -15.50
C GLU A 2 -2.67 10.14 -14.20
N LYS A 3 -3.38 11.27 -14.01
CA LYS A 3 -4.22 11.49 -12.82
C LYS A 3 -5.34 10.47 -12.67
N ILE A 4 -5.93 10.01 -13.77
CA ILE A 4 -6.99 8.98 -13.74
C ILE A 4 -6.39 7.66 -13.29
N LEU A 5 -5.21 7.29 -13.82
CA LEU A 5 -4.51 6.08 -13.40
C LEU A 5 -4.09 6.15 -11.92
N GLU A 6 -3.63 7.30 -11.45
CA GLU A 6 -3.33 7.54 -10.04
C GLU A 6 -4.56 7.33 -9.16
N TYR A 7 -5.69 7.96 -9.51
CA TYR A 7 -6.95 7.80 -8.77
C TYR A 7 -7.47 6.37 -8.81
N LEU A 8 -7.30 5.67 -9.92
CA LEU A 8 -7.64 4.26 -10.05
C LEU A 8 -6.83 3.41 -9.07
N LYS A 9 -5.49 3.58 -9.03
CA LYS A 9 -4.60 2.86 -8.11
C LYS A 9 -4.94 3.14 -6.64
N LEU A 10 -5.16 4.41 -6.30
CA LEU A 10 -5.59 4.80 -4.95
C LEU A 10 -6.94 4.16 -4.58
N SER A 11 -7.91 4.17 -5.51
CA SER A 11 -9.24 3.60 -5.29
C SER A 11 -9.19 2.08 -5.13
N ASP A 12 -8.42 1.39 -5.97
CA ASP A 12 -8.31 -0.07 -5.94
C ASP A 12 -7.65 -0.56 -4.65
N LEU A 13 -6.53 0.06 -4.23
CA LEU A 13 -5.92 -0.26 -2.93
C LEU A 13 -6.83 0.09 -1.74
N SER A 14 -7.65 1.13 -1.87
CA SER A 14 -8.58 1.55 -0.80
C SER A 14 -9.73 0.57 -0.55
N ARG A 15 -9.87 -0.49 -1.38
CA ARG A 15 -10.74 -1.63 -1.11
C ARG A 15 -10.26 -2.46 0.08
N LEU A 16 -8.98 -2.38 0.44
CA LEU A 16 -8.43 -3.02 1.62
C LEU A 16 -8.87 -2.28 2.90
N GLY A 17 -9.28 -3.03 3.92
CA GLY A 17 -9.70 -2.45 5.21
C GLY A 17 -8.60 -1.58 5.83
N GLY A 18 -8.95 -0.35 6.20
CA GLY A 18 -8.01 0.61 6.81
C GLY A 18 -7.02 1.27 5.83
N MET A 19 -6.97 0.86 4.57
CA MET A 19 -6.09 1.43 3.54
C MET A 19 -6.69 2.70 2.92
N LYS A 20 -6.83 3.79 3.69
CA LYS A 20 -7.49 5.03 3.22
C LYS A 20 -6.64 6.27 3.50
N GLY A 21 -6.97 7.36 2.81
CA GLY A 21 -6.39 8.68 3.07
C GLY A 21 -4.86 8.69 2.98
N VAL A 22 -4.20 9.05 4.08
CA VAL A 22 -2.72 9.10 4.15
C VAL A 22 -2.08 7.72 4.00
N ARG A 23 -2.74 6.65 4.48
CA ARG A 23 -2.15 5.31 4.47
C ARG A 23 -2.03 4.76 3.05
N VAL A 24 -3.08 4.88 2.23
CA VAL A 24 -2.99 4.43 0.83
C VAL A 24 -1.95 5.23 0.03
N ARG A 25 -1.83 6.54 0.32
CA ARG A 25 -0.79 7.39 -0.28
C ARG A 25 0.62 6.97 0.12
N LEU A 26 0.84 6.58 1.37
CA LEU A 26 2.13 6.05 1.82
C LEU A 26 2.56 4.86 0.94
N TYR A 27 1.65 3.90 0.73
CA TYR A 27 1.94 2.70 -0.03
C TYR A 27 2.17 3.01 -1.52
N CYS A 28 1.30 3.81 -2.14
CA CYS A 28 1.49 4.23 -3.53
C CYS A 28 2.81 4.99 -3.74
N ASN A 29 3.13 5.95 -2.85
CA ASN A 29 4.36 6.74 -2.95
C ASN A 29 5.61 5.90 -2.69
N ALA A 30 5.49 4.83 -1.90
CA ALA A 30 6.53 3.81 -1.72
C ALA A 30 6.61 2.79 -2.89
N GLY A 31 5.83 2.98 -3.96
CA GLY A 31 5.85 2.14 -5.16
C GLY A 31 4.94 0.90 -5.11
N LEU A 32 4.17 0.73 -4.03
CA LEU A 32 3.23 -0.37 -3.80
C LEU A 32 1.83 0.02 -4.25
N ASP A 33 1.71 0.31 -5.54
CA ASP A 33 0.54 0.93 -6.15
C ASP A 33 -0.44 -0.07 -6.80
N THR A 34 -0.24 -1.37 -6.58
CA THR A 34 -1.15 -2.45 -7.03
C THR A 34 -1.27 -3.54 -5.97
N LEU A 35 -2.38 -4.29 -6.01
CA LEU A 35 -2.61 -5.42 -5.11
C LEU A 35 -1.53 -6.51 -5.25
N ASP A 36 -1.04 -6.76 -6.47
CA ASP A 36 0.00 -7.77 -6.73
C ASP A 36 1.35 -7.39 -6.15
N LYS A 37 1.75 -6.13 -6.32
CA LYS A 37 2.98 -5.63 -5.71
C LYS A 37 2.93 -5.77 -4.20
N LEU A 38 1.78 -5.48 -3.58
CA LEU A 38 1.58 -5.58 -2.14
C LEU A 38 1.52 -7.04 -1.64
N SER A 39 0.81 -7.92 -2.34
CA SER A 39 0.56 -9.30 -1.87
C SER A 39 1.80 -10.20 -1.87
N ASN A 40 2.84 -9.81 -2.62
CA ASN A 40 4.06 -10.60 -2.79
C ASN A 40 5.15 -10.31 -1.74
N TRP A 41 4.95 -9.34 -0.85
CA TRP A 41 5.94 -9.01 0.16
C TRP A 41 5.96 -9.99 1.33
N ASN A 42 7.16 -10.18 1.89
CA ASN A 42 7.30 -10.60 3.28
C ASN A 42 6.84 -9.47 4.22
N PRO A 43 6.03 -9.75 5.27
CA PRO A 43 5.52 -8.72 6.18
C PRO A 43 6.59 -7.91 6.92
N GLU A 44 7.67 -8.55 7.37
CA GLU A 44 8.73 -7.90 8.13
C GLU A 44 9.56 -6.99 7.23
N GLU A 45 9.90 -7.46 6.04
CA GLU A 45 10.63 -6.69 5.03
C GLU A 45 9.81 -5.48 4.56
N LEU A 46 8.51 -5.65 4.32
CA LEU A 46 7.64 -4.54 3.93
C LEU A 46 7.52 -3.50 5.04
N TRP A 47 7.36 -3.94 6.29
CA TRP A 47 7.30 -3.03 7.42
C TRP A 47 8.60 -2.21 7.54
N ALA A 48 9.75 -2.89 7.48
CA ALA A 48 11.05 -2.21 7.54
C ALA A 48 11.22 -1.22 6.38
N MET A 49 10.82 -1.59 5.17
CA MET A 49 10.87 -0.73 3.99
C MET A 49 10.01 0.54 4.18
N LEU A 50 8.79 0.41 4.68
CA LEU A 50 7.90 1.55 4.90
C LEU A 50 8.40 2.48 6.02
N VAL A 51 8.96 1.94 7.10
CA VAL A 51 9.64 2.73 8.15
C VAL A 51 10.79 3.52 7.55
N ASP A 52 11.61 2.86 6.75
CA ASP A 52 12.74 3.47 6.05
C ASP A 52 12.30 4.56 5.07
N PHE A 53 11.22 4.31 4.32
CA PHE A 53 10.65 5.26 3.38
C PHE A 53 10.20 6.53 4.09
N VAL A 54 9.42 6.42 5.17
CA VAL A 54 8.96 7.59 5.94
C VAL A 54 10.15 8.38 6.47
N ARG A 55 11.13 7.69 7.07
CA ARG A 55 12.36 8.31 7.59
C ARG A 55 13.17 9.05 6.53
N LYS A 56 13.37 8.45 5.35
CA LYS A 56 14.23 9.00 4.28
C LYS A 56 13.56 10.11 3.48
N THR A 57 12.24 10.06 3.32
CA THR A 57 11.50 11.00 2.46
C THR A 57 10.84 12.14 3.22
N GLY A 58 10.68 12.02 4.55
CA GLY A 58 9.90 12.98 5.33
C GLY A 58 8.41 12.93 5.01
N PHE A 59 7.90 11.80 4.52
CA PHE A 59 6.49 11.62 4.20
C PHE A 59 5.60 12.05 5.39
N GLU A 60 4.57 12.87 5.10
CA GLU A 60 3.64 13.39 6.11
C GLU A 60 2.65 12.32 6.58
N GLY A 61 3.15 11.38 7.39
CA GLY A 61 2.40 10.30 8.01
C GLY A 61 3.29 9.42 8.87
N ILE A 62 2.69 8.46 9.57
CA ILE A 62 3.43 7.49 10.39
C ILE A 62 3.47 6.13 9.69
N PRO A 63 4.58 5.38 9.82
CA PRO A 63 4.63 4.02 9.32
C PRO A 63 3.57 3.16 10.04
N PRO A 64 2.97 2.17 9.35
CA PRO A 64 2.03 1.26 9.96
C PRO A 64 2.70 0.37 11.01
N LEU A 65 1.89 -0.21 11.90
CA LEU A 65 2.36 -1.23 12.83
C LEU A 65 2.65 -2.54 12.07
N PRO A 66 3.59 -3.38 12.56
CA PRO A 66 3.90 -4.67 11.92
C PRO A 66 2.66 -5.55 11.69
N LYS A 67 1.73 -5.57 12.66
CA LYS A 67 0.49 -6.35 12.55
C LYS A 67 -0.45 -5.82 11.47
N GLU A 68 -0.49 -4.49 11.28
CA GLU A 68 -1.29 -3.87 10.23
C GLU A 68 -0.74 -4.22 8.84
N VAL A 69 0.59 -4.22 8.68
CA VAL A 69 1.27 -4.63 7.44
C VAL A 69 0.94 -6.09 7.11
N SER A 70 1.13 -7.00 8.06
CA SER A 70 0.82 -8.43 7.87
C SER A 70 -0.64 -8.64 7.49
N SER A 71 -1.58 -7.98 8.20
CA SER A 71 -3.01 -8.10 7.91
C SER A 71 -3.37 -7.53 6.53
N THR A 72 -2.70 -6.45 6.12
CA THR A 72 -2.88 -5.81 4.81
C THR A 72 -2.40 -6.70 3.67
N ILE A 73 -1.24 -7.35 3.81
CA ILE A 73 -0.73 -8.32 2.82
C ILE A 73 -1.70 -9.50 2.68
N GLU A 74 -2.15 -10.07 3.80
CA GLU A 74 -3.07 -11.21 3.77
C GLU A 74 -4.44 -10.85 3.17
N ALA A 75 -4.92 -9.62 3.38
CA ALA A 75 -6.10 -9.12 2.71
C ALA A 75 -5.87 -8.94 1.20
N ALA A 76 -4.71 -8.41 0.79
CA ALA A 76 -4.35 -8.23 -0.61
C ALA A 76 -4.26 -9.55 -1.39
N LYS A 77 -3.78 -10.63 -0.76
CA LYS A 77 -3.75 -11.97 -1.36
C LYS A 77 -5.15 -12.52 -1.68
N LYS A 78 -6.15 -12.15 -0.90
CA LYS A 78 -7.53 -12.68 -0.99
C LYS A 78 -8.46 -11.81 -1.83
N LEU A 79 -8.10 -10.54 -2.02
CA LEU A 79 -8.95 -9.58 -2.70
C LEU A 79 -8.95 -9.81 -4.22
N GLU A 80 -10.14 -9.87 -4.82
CA GLU A 80 -10.32 -10.02 -6.26
C GLU A 80 -9.64 -8.90 -7.06
N ARG A 81 -8.99 -9.27 -8.18
CA ARG A 81 -8.39 -8.34 -9.14
C ARG A 81 -9.47 -7.83 -10.10
N LEU A 82 -9.97 -6.63 -9.85
CA LEU A 82 -10.96 -5.97 -10.72
C LEU A 82 -10.30 -5.16 -11.84
N ILE A 83 -9.04 -4.76 -11.64
CA ILE A 83 -8.30 -3.85 -12.52
C ILE A 83 -7.09 -4.59 -13.09
N GLY A 84 -6.94 -4.57 -14.42
CA GLY A 84 -5.69 -4.88 -15.11
C GLY A 84 -4.91 -3.59 -15.36
N TYR A 85 -3.64 -3.57 -14.99
CA TYR A 85 -2.75 -2.41 -15.08
C TYR A 85 -1.77 -2.53 -16.24
#